data_AF-A0A447S2A8-F1
#
_entry.id   AF-A0A447S2A8-F1
#
_cell.length_a   1.000
_cell.length_b   1.000
_cell.length_c   1.000
_cell.angle_alpha   90.00
_cell.angle_beta   90.00
_cell.angle_gamma   90.00
#
_symmetry.space_group_name_H-M   'P 1'
#
loop_
_entity.id
_entity.type
_entity.pdbx_description
1 polymer ?
#
loop_
_entity_poly.entity_id
_entity_poly.type
_entity_poly.pdbx_seq_one_letter_code
_entity_poly.pdbx_strand_id
1 'polypeptide(L)'
;MFWRSFTLQGSWNYERQQHMGYAFAMSPALKRIYQDPTELGRALQRHLVLFNTTPHLSTFIFGLSIAMEEENQRNPEFNEESINAIKTSLMGPLAGIGDSIFWGSLKVIAAGMGIYFAPAGQPAGTDTGAVSL
;
A
#
# COMPACT_ATOMS: atom_id res chain seq x y z
N MET A 1 8.49 -4.92 6.58
CA MET A 1 7.59 -3.95 5.93
C MET A 1 7.13 -4.43 4.57
N PHE A 2 8.04 -4.58 3.60
CA PHE A 2 7.74 -4.97 2.23
C PHE A 2 6.76 -6.17 2.06
N TRP A 3 6.98 -7.27 2.78
CA TRP A 3 6.08 -8.43 2.70
C TRP A 3 4.68 -8.19 3.28
N ARG A 4 4.55 -7.30 4.26
CA ARG A 4 3.27 -6.96 4.90
C ARG A 4 2.50 -5.87 4.15
N SER A 5 3.14 -5.11 3.26
CA SER A 5 2.42 -4.14 2.41
C SER A 5 1.59 -4.82 1.32
N PHE A 6 1.81 -6.09 0.98
CA PHE A 6 0.95 -6.81 0.04
C PHE A 6 -0.46 -7.06 0.58
N THR A 7 -0.62 -7.17 1.90
CA THR A 7 -1.93 -7.41 2.53
C THR A 7 -2.74 -6.13 2.74
N LEU A 8 -2.29 -5.00 2.20
CA LEU A 8 -2.86 -3.68 2.44
C LEU A 8 -4.29 -3.52 1.89
N GLN A 9 -4.59 -4.17 0.75
CA GLN A 9 -5.94 -4.27 0.19
C GLN A 9 -6.79 -5.37 0.86
N GLY A 10 -6.20 -6.25 1.68
CA GLY A 10 -6.88 -7.42 2.22
C GLY A 10 -7.91 -7.11 3.31
N SER A 11 -7.79 -5.95 3.96
CA SER A 11 -8.69 -5.50 5.03
C SER A 11 -9.33 -4.16 4.67
N TRP A 12 -9.80 -4.03 3.43
CA TRP A 12 -10.46 -2.83 2.94
C TRP A 12 -11.87 -2.71 3.52
N ASN A 13 -12.20 -1.57 4.10
CA ASN A 13 -13.54 -1.28 4.63
C ASN A 13 -14.09 0.04 4.07
N TYR A 14 -15.39 0.18 3.89
CA TYR A 14 -16.01 1.41 3.36
C TYR A 14 -15.82 2.61 4.28
N GLU A 15 -15.74 2.40 5.59
CA GLU A 15 -15.65 3.50 6.56
C GLU A 15 -14.27 4.18 6.58
N ARG A 16 -13.19 3.41 6.41
CA ARG A 16 -11.81 3.88 6.60
C ARG A 16 -10.78 3.29 5.61
N GLN A 17 -11.27 2.61 4.57
CA GLN A 17 -10.51 2.05 3.45
C GLN A 17 -9.38 1.12 3.94
N GLN A 18 -8.12 1.42 3.65
CA GLN A 18 -6.97 0.52 3.86
C GLN A 18 -6.27 0.70 5.22
N HIS A 19 -6.84 1.49 6.13
CA HIS A 19 -6.25 1.83 7.44
C HIS A 19 -5.81 0.62 8.30
N MET A 20 -6.56 -0.48 8.32
CA MET A 20 -6.20 -1.68 9.10
C MET A 20 -4.95 -2.37 8.54
N GLY A 21 -4.85 -2.46 7.21
CA GLY A 21 -3.68 -3.00 6.53
C GLY A 21 -2.46 -2.10 6.75
N TYR A 22 -2.68 -0.79 6.81
CA TYR A 22 -1.67 0.20 7.14
C TYR A 22 -1.12 0.03 8.56
N ALA A 23 -2.00 -0.05 9.57
CA ALA A 23 -1.60 -0.27 10.96
C ALA A 23 -0.89 -1.62 11.16
N PHE A 24 -1.37 -2.69 10.51
CA PHE A 24 -0.73 -4.01 10.56
C PHE A 24 0.66 -3.99 9.94
N ALA A 25 0.80 -3.35 8.78
CA ALA A 25 2.09 -3.17 8.14
C ALA A 25 3.03 -2.40 9.09
N MET A 26 2.59 -1.29 9.69
CA MET A 26 3.39 -0.43 10.57
C MET A 26 3.77 -1.01 11.93
N SER A 27 2.97 -1.93 12.49
CA SER A 27 3.17 -2.52 13.82
C SER A 27 4.63 -2.89 14.18
N PRO A 28 5.41 -3.62 13.35
CA PRO A 28 6.81 -3.95 13.67
C PRO A 28 7.77 -2.75 13.72
N ALA A 29 7.51 -1.66 12.97
CA ALA A 29 8.35 -0.46 13.07
C ALA A 29 8.01 0.32 14.34
N LEU A 30 6.71 0.52 14.61
CA LEU A 30 6.27 1.22 15.82
C LEU A 30 6.74 0.52 17.10
N LYS A 31 6.72 -0.83 17.13
CA LYS A 31 7.27 -1.62 18.25
C LYS A 31 8.77 -1.46 18.47
N ARG A 32 9.53 -0.97 17.49
CA ARG A 32 10.96 -0.68 17.63
C ARG A 32 11.21 0.74 18.13
N ILE A 33 10.36 1.69 17.73
CA ILE A 33 10.43 3.10 18.12
C ILE A 33 9.92 3.25 19.57
N TYR A 34 8.71 2.75 19.84
CA TYR A 34 8.04 2.88 21.13
C TYR A 34 8.15 1.57 21.93
N GLN A 35 8.91 1.61 23.03
CA GLN A 35 9.00 0.49 23.98
C GLN A 35 7.91 0.53 25.07
N ASP A 36 7.36 1.71 25.36
CA ASP A 36 6.22 1.85 26.27
C ASP A 36 4.92 1.39 25.57
N PRO A 37 4.18 0.43 26.13
CA PRO A 37 2.89 -0.01 25.58
C PRO A 37 1.86 1.13 25.45
N THR A 38 1.93 2.16 26.29
CA THR A 38 1.01 3.31 26.25
C THR A 38 1.25 4.16 25.01
N GLU A 39 2.51 4.52 24.76
CA GLU A 39 2.94 5.28 23.59
C GLU A 39 2.75 4.50 22.28
N LEU A 40 3.02 3.19 22.31
CA LEU A 40 2.73 2.29 21.20
C LEU A 40 1.23 2.27 20.85
N GLY A 41 0.36 2.27 21.86
CA GLY A 41 -1.09 2.36 21.68
C GLY A 41 -1.52 3.66 21.01
N ARG A 42 -0.97 4.80 21.44
CA ARG A 42 -1.22 6.12 20.83
C ARG A 42 -0.76 6.17 19.37
N ALA A 43 0.46 5.70 19.08
CA ALA A 43 0.98 5.66 17.72
C ALA A 43 0.14 4.78 16.78
N LEU A 44 -0.28 3.60 17.25
CA LEU A 44 -1.18 2.73 16.47
C LEU A 44 -2.53 3.40 16.19
N GLN A 45 -3.11 4.12 17.16
CA GLN A 45 -4.36 4.86 16.96
C GLN A 45 -4.22 5.97 15.92
N ARG A 46 -3.10 6.70 15.90
CA ARG A 46 -2.82 7.72 14.86
C ARG A 46 -2.86 7.13 13.46
N HIS A 47 -2.34 5.92 13.28
CA HIS A 47 -2.27 5.29 11.97
C HIS A 47 -3.55 4.55 11.53
N LEU A 48 -4.55 4.43 12.42
CA LEU A 48 -5.89 3.91 12.11
C LEU A 48 -6.83 4.94 11.46
N VAL A 49 -6.34 6.15 11.19
CA VAL A 49 -7.06 7.14 10.38
C VAL A 49 -7.16 6.67 8.92
N LEU A 50 -8.24 7.11 8.25
CA LEU A 50 -8.56 6.79 6.86
C LEU A 50 -7.31 6.90 5.96
N PHE A 51 -7.06 5.83 5.20
CA PHE A 51 -5.92 5.74 4.30
C PHE A 51 -6.29 5.00 3.03
N ASN A 52 -5.96 5.59 1.89
CA ASN A 52 -6.19 5.01 0.59
C ASN A 52 -5.22 5.56 -0.44
N THR A 53 -4.44 4.65 -1.01
CA THR A 53 -3.52 4.96 -2.10
C THR A 53 -3.23 3.69 -2.89
N THR A 54 -2.63 3.85 -4.07
CA THR A 54 -2.20 2.71 -4.87
C THR A 54 -1.15 1.90 -4.08
N PRO A 55 -1.34 0.58 -3.85
CA PRO A 55 -0.49 -0.22 -2.96
C PRO A 55 1.00 -0.15 -3.30
N HIS A 56 1.33 0.01 -4.59
CA HIS A 56 2.71 0.14 -5.08
C HIS A 56 3.43 1.37 -4.51
N LEU A 57 2.74 2.51 -4.40
CA LEU A 57 3.29 3.76 -3.90
C LEU A 57 3.09 3.95 -2.39
N SER A 58 2.26 3.11 -1.76
CA SER A 58 2.04 3.12 -0.31
C SER A 58 3.33 2.92 0.51
N THR A 59 4.31 2.21 -0.06
CA THR A 59 5.64 1.95 0.53
C THR A 59 6.40 3.23 0.86
N PHE A 60 6.26 4.27 0.04
CA PHE A 60 6.85 5.58 0.30
C PHE A 60 6.22 6.27 1.51
N ILE A 61 4.88 6.25 1.60
CA ILE A 61 4.15 6.86 2.72
C ILE A 61 4.48 6.15 4.04
N PHE A 62 4.64 4.82 4.00
CA PHE A 62 5.12 4.05 5.16
C PHE A 62 6.50 4.51 5.64
N GLY A 63 7.45 4.66 4.73
CA GLY A 63 8.80 5.12 5.07
C GLY A 63 8.80 6.52 5.68
N LEU A 64 8.02 7.43 5.09
CA LEU A 64 7.88 8.79 5.60
C LEU A 64 7.23 8.83 6.99
N SER A 65 6.16 8.06 7.20
CA SER A 65 5.49 7.98 8.51
C SER A 65 6.42 7.41 9.59
N ILE A 66 7.25 6.42 9.26
CA ILE A 66 8.25 5.87 10.20
C ILE A 66 9.27 6.94 10.57
N ALA A 67 9.82 7.67 9.59
CA ALA A 67 10.79 8.74 9.85
C ALA A 67 10.19 9.87 10.71
N MET A 68 8.92 10.22 10.49
CA MET A 68 8.23 11.21 11.31
C MET A 68 7.93 10.71 12.73
N GLU A 69 7.59 9.43 12.91
CA GLU A 69 7.41 8.83 14.25
C GLU A 69 8.75 8.71 15.01
N GLU A 70 9.87 8.46 14.31
CA GLU A 70 11.21 8.53 14.90
C GLU A 70 11.56 9.95 15.36
N GLU A 71 11.24 10.97 14.57
CA GLU A 71 11.46 12.37 14.95
C GLU A 71 10.52 12.79 16.09
N ASN A 72 9.27 12.33 16.10
CA ASN A 72 8.33 12.56 17.19
C ASN A 72 8.84 12.00 18.52
N GLN A 73 9.47 10.83 18.49
CA GLN A 73 10.08 10.26 19.68
C GLN A 73 11.31 11.06 20.15
N ARG A 74 12.11 11.59 19.21
CA ARG A 74 13.35 12.32 19.52
C ARG A 74 13.09 13.76 19.98
N ASN A 75 12.05 14.40 19.45
CA ASN A 75 11.74 15.80 19.71
C ASN A 75 10.36 15.94 20.38
N PRO A 76 10.32 16.29 21.69
CA PRO A 76 9.07 16.48 22.42
C PRO A 76 8.18 17.62 21.90
N GLU A 77 8.72 18.56 21.12
CA GLU A 77 7.95 19.66 20.52
C GLU A 77 7.39 19.30 19.14
N PHE A 78 7.62 18.07 18.67
CA PHE A 78 7.10 17.63 17.37
C PHE A 78 5.57 17.56 17.38
N ASN A 79 4.95 18.07 16.33
CA ASN A 79 3.51 18.04 16.20
C ASN A 79 3.04 16.70 15.60
N GLU A 80 2.51 15.82 16.45
CA GLU A 80 1.92 14.52 16.09
C GLU A 80 0.84 14.62 14.99
N GLU A 81 0.06 15.69 14.95
CA GLU A 81 -1.00 15.88 13.94
C GLU A 81 -0.43 16.04 12.53
N SER A 82 0.81 16.54 12.42
CA SER A 82 1.49 16.73 11.13
C SER A 82 1.71 15.39 10.41
N ILE A 83 1.85 14.28 11.14
CA ILE A 83 1.97 12.93 10.58
C ILE A 83 0.73 12.58 9.75
N ASN A 84 -0.45 12.82 10.32
CA ASN A 84 -1.71 12.55 9.65
C ASN A 84 -1.99 13.56 8.52
N ALA A 85 -1.60 14.82 8.69
CA ALA A 85 -1.74 15.84 7.66
C ALA A 85 -0.92 15.49 6.41
N ILE A 86 0.35 15.09 6.58
CA ILE A 86 1.22 14.68 5.47
C ILE A 86 0.74 13.38 4.82
N LYS A 87 0.30 12.41 5.63
CA LYS A 87 -0.31 11.17 5.10
C LYS A 87 -1.51 11.49 4.22
N THR A 88 -2.42 12.35 4.67
CA THR A 88 -3.64 12.72 3.94
C THR A 88 -3.32 13.53 2.69
N SER A 89 -2.37 14.47 2.76
CA SER A 89 -1.99 15.29 1.61
C SER A 89 -1.31 14.48 0.51
N LEU A 90 -0.55 13.44 0.88
CA LEU A 90 0.13 12.55 -0.06
C LEU A 90 -0.78 11.48 -0.66
N MET A 91 -1.88 11.12 0.00
CA MET A 91 -2.83 10.12 -0.51
C MET A 91 -3.35 10.48 -1.90
N GLY A 92 -3.78 11.73 -2.11
CA GLY A 92 -4.35 12.18 -3.39
C GLY A 92 -3.36 12.15 -4.56
N PRO A 93 -2.22 12.86 -4.49
CA PRO A 93 -1.23 12.89 -5.56
C PRO A 93 -0.63 11.52 -5.87
N LEU A 94 -0.30 10.72 -4.84
CA LEU A 94 0.28 9.39 -5.06
C LEU A 94 -0.77 8.40 -5.58
N ALA A 95 -2.03 8.49 -5.17
CA ALA A 95 -3.09 7.69 -5.80
C ALA A 95 -3.26 8.06 -7.28
N GLY A 96 -3.32 9.35 -7.63
CA GLY A 96 -3.46 9.78 -9.03
C GLY A 96 -2.31 9.34 -9.93
N ILE A 97 -1.06 9.48 -9.46
CA ILE A 97 0.12 9.02 -10.20
C ILE A 97 0.15 7.51 -10.30
N GLY A 98 -0.10 6.82 -9.18
CA GLY A 98 -0.11 5.35 -9.12
C GLY A 98 -1.16 4.74 -10.03
N ASP A 99 -2.36 5.29 -10.04
CA ASP A 99 -3.45 4.78 -10.86
C ASP A 99 -3.18 5.02 -12.35
N SER A 100 -2.60 6.17 -12.72
CA SER A 100 -2.21 6.46 -14.10
C SER A 100 -1.12 5.53 -14.62
N ILE A 101 -0.12 5.21 -13.79
CA ILE A 101 1.01 4.35 -14.19
C ILE A 101 0.59 2.88 -14.21
N PHE A 102 0.02 2.36 -13.12
CA PHE A 102 -0.24 0.93 -13.00
C PHE A 102 -1.51 0.51 -13.75
N TRP A 103 -2.61 1.22 -13.58
CA TRP A 103 -3.88 0.88 -14.22
C TRP A 103 -3.98 1.44 -15.64
N GLY A 104 -3.48 2.66 -15.87
CA GLY A 104 -3.53 3.31 -17.18
C GLY A 104 -2.47 2.83 -18.16
N SER A 105 -1.21 2.71 -17.72
CA SER A 105 -0.10 2.46 -18.65
C SER A 105 0.34 0.99 -18.63
N LEU A 106 0.74 0.48 -17.48
CA LEU A 106 1.35 -0.84 -17.36
C LEU A 106 0.36 -1.96 -17.71
N LYS A 107 -0.87 -1.90 -17.21
CA LYS A 107 -1.91 -2.88 -17.53
C LYS A 107 -2.27 -2.87 -19.02
N VAL A 108 -2.35 -1.70 -19.65
CA VAL A 108 -2.69 -1.57 -21.08
C VAL A 108 -1.56 -2.08 -21.95
N ILE A 109 -0.31 -1.75 -21.64
CA ILE A 109 0.87 -2.28 -22.35
C ILE A 109 0.96 -3.80 -22.19
N ALA A 110 0.78 -4.32 -20.96
CA ALA A 110 0.83 -5.75 -20.70
C ALA A 110 -0.31 -6.51 -21.40
N ALA A 111 -1.53 -5.95 -21.42
CA ALA A 111 -2.64 -6.53 -22.16
C ALA A 111 -2.40 -6.47 -23.68
N GLY A 112 -1.87 -5.36 -24.19
CA GLY A 112 -1.51 -5.20 -25.60
C GLY A 112 -0.43 -6.19 -26.04
N MET A 113 0.63 -6.37 -25.23
CA MET A 113 1.63 -7.40 -25.45
C MET A 113 1.06 -8.82 -25.33
N GLY A 114 0.16 -9.06 -24.36
CA GLY A 114 -0.50 -10.35 -24.18
C GLY A 114 -1.35 -10.74 -25.38
N ILE A 115 -2.07 -9.79 -25.97
CA ILE A 115 -2.84 -9.99 -27.22
C ILE A 115 -1.89 -10.18 -28.40
N TYR A 116 -0.80 -9.41 -28.47
CA TYR A 116 0.18 -9.50 -29.55
C TYR A 116 0.90 -10.85 -29.58
N PHE A 117 1.26 -11.40 -28.42
CA PHE A 117 1.92 -12.70 -28.29
C PHE A 117 0.93 -13.86 -28.17
N ALA A 118 -0.36 -13.63 -28.01
CA ALA A 118 -1.38 -14.67 -28.11
C ALA A 118 -1.48 -15.10 -29.58
N PRO A 119 -0.97 -16.28 -29.97
CA PRO A 119 -1.29 -16.80 -31.29
C PRO A 119 -2.81 -16.94 -31.33
N ALA A 120 -3.44 -16.58 -32.45
CA ALA A 120 -4.86 -16.80 -32.65
C ALA A 120 -5.19 -18.28 -32.38
N GLY A 121 -5.67 -18.59 -31.17
CA GLY A 121 -6.24 -19.90 -30.81
C GLY A 121 -5.30 -20.97 -30.22
N GLN A 122 -4.42 -20.66 -29.25
CA GLN A 122 -3.91 -21.72 -28.35
C GLN A 122 -3.91 -21.29 -26.88
N PRO A 123 -4.64 -21.99 -25.99
CA PRO A 123 -4.48 -21.81 -24.56
C PRO A 123 -3.18 -22.50 -24.17
N ALA A 124 -2.14 -21.74 -23.86
CA ALA A 124 -0.99 -22.28 -23.16
C ALA A 124 -1.45 -22.71 -21.75
N GLY A 125 -1.97 -23.94 -21.63
CA GLY A 125 -2.41 -24.46 -20.34
C GLY A 125 -3.33 -25.69 -20.30
N THR A 126 -3.77 -26.29 -21.41
CA THR A 126 -4.43 -27.61 -21.36
C THR A 126 -4.01 -28.47 -22.53
N ASP A 127 -3.25 -29.52 -22.22
CA ASP A 127 -3.19 -30.72 -23.05
C ASP A 127 -4.62 -31.21 -23.31
N THR A 128 -5.07 -31.14 -24.56
CA THR A 128 -6.13 -32.02 -25.01
C THR A 128 -5.77 -32.42 -26.42
N GLY A 129 -5.12 -33.59 -26.53
CA GLY A 129 -5.06 -34.31 -27.79
C GLY A 129 -6.47 -34.53 -28.33
N ALA A 130 -6.55 -34.66 -29.64
CA ALA A 130 -7.75 -34.91 -30.45
C ALA A 130 -8.53 -33.65 -30.88
N VAL A 131 -8.12 -33.08 -32.00
CA VAL A 131 -9.05 -32.88 -33.12
C VAL A 131 -8.34 -33.31 -34.41
N SER A 132 -8.55 -34.57 -34.78
CA SER A 132 -8.52 -35.04 -36.16
C SER A 132 -9.94 -34.94 -36.72
N LEU A 133 -10.02 -34.56 -37.99
CA LEU A 133 -11.19 -34.36 -38.88
C LEU A 133 -11.67 -32.91 -38.99
#